data_AF-A0A1I6B447-F1
#
_entry.id   AF-A0A1I6B447-F1
#
_cell.length_a   1.000
_cell.length_b   1.000
_cell.length_c   1.000
_cell.angle_alpha   90.00
_cell.angle_beta   90.00
_cell.angle_gamma   90.00
#
_symmetry.space_group_name_H-M   'P 1'
#
loop_
_entity.id
_entity.type
_entity.pdbx_description
1 polymer ?
#
loop_
_entity_poly.entity_id
_entity_poly.type
_entity_poly.pdbx_seq_one_letter_code
_entity_poly.pdbx_strand_id
1 'polypeptide(L)'
;MWGRTDLLDESDEMVKHRTGGEKNTLKNSEGISFDENREGAVLITSIEVNEEGEKKLGKKKGKYITLTDLTVSPDEEDSFKPIEKIFIQKLKEMHQDLNLSKDSRILIIGLGNATITPDAIGPKAIEYLQGSSLTQNTEKIKVVMYAPGVTGQTGFETSDFVEAISKAYKPDLIIVLDALAARNSERLCKTIQLTNTGIHPGSGVGNQRKEISEEVYGVPVTAIGIPMVVDGPVLYADAMEQVIHYIASKVEEKGSPSAALAVTPMVSSKKPSIDKSVLQPIFGEWVTWSTDEKRQLFEEVFVGKNPSLFVTPKETDAWVEHYAYLLSNGIESWITTR
;
A
#
# COMPACT_ATOMS: atom_id res chain seq x y z
N MET A 1 18.18 -8.49 4.83
CA MET A 1 17.62 -7.61 3.77
C MET A 1 16.12 -7.85 3.74
N TRP A 2 15.42 -7.59 4.85
CA TRP A 2 14.16 -8.29 5.11
C TRP A 2 13.09 -7.44 5.79
N GLY A 3 11.83 -7.79 5.55
CA GLY A 3 10.69 -6.90 5.47
C GLY A 3 10.70 -6.05 4.19
N ARG A 4 9.97 -6.40 3.14
CA ARG A 4 9.75 -5.50 2.00
C ARG A 4 8.33 -4.98 2.10
N THR A 5 8.17 -3.66 2.12
CA THR A 5 6.87 -3.00 1.95
C THR A 5 6.98 -2.02 0.80
N ASP A 6 5.92 -1.99 0.01
CA ASP A 6 5.77 -0.95 -1.00
C ASP A 6 5.13 0.31 -0.39
N LEU A 7 4.57 0.21 0.82
CA LEU A 7 3.97 1.34 1.53
C LEU A 7 5.04 2.24 2.18
N LEU A 8 5.03 3.54 1.85
CA LEU A 8 6.03 4.47 2.37
C LEU A 8 5.93 4.61 3.89
N ASP A 9 4.71 4.71 4.41
CA ASP A 9 4.44 4.97 5.82
C ASP A 9 4.65 3.74 6.74
N GLU A 10 5.05 2.61 6.15
CA GLU A 10 5.47 1.38 6.84
C GLU A 10 6.99 1.15 6.79
N SER A 11 7.75 2.09 6.21
CA SER A 11 9.21 2.03 6.23
C SER A 11 9.72 2.17 7.67
N ASP A 12 10.76 1.41 8.03
CA ASP A 12 11.25 1.31 9.42
C ASP A 12 11.59 2.67 10.02
N GLU A 13 12.08 3.60 9.20
CA GLU A 13 12.35 4.99 9.59
C GLU A 13 11.06 5.75 9.93
N MET A 14 10.01 5.64 9.10
CA MET A 14 8.71 6.31 9.33
C MET A 14 7.99 5.78 10.58
N VAL A 15 8.09 4.46 10.84
CA VAL A 15 7.49 3.83 12.02
C VAL A 15 8.19 4.28 13.31
N LYS A 16 9.53 4.34 13.30
CA LYS A 16 10.34 4.85 14.43
C LYS A 16 10.01 6.30 14.75
N HIS A 17 9.86 7.14 13.72
CA HIS A 17 9.47 8.54 13.90
C HIS A 17 8.01 8.72 14.37
N ARG A 18 7.13 7.74 14.14
CA ARG A 18 5.73 7.74 14.66
C ARG A 18 5.61 7.38 16.15
N THR A 19 6.56 6.62 16.72
CA THR A 19 6.42 6.01 18.06
C THR A 19 7.10 6.78 19.21
N GLY A 20 7.79 7.89 18.94
CA GLY A 20 8.39 8.75 19.97
C GLY A 20 7.62 10.05 20.24
N GLY A 21 8.00 10.80 21.29
CA GLY A 21 7.57 12.18 21.56
C GLY A 21 7.93 13.22 20.48
N GLU A 22 8.22 12.75 19.26
CA GLU A 22 8.76 13.45 18.10
C GLU A 22 7.71 13.70 17.00
N LYS A 23 6.41 13.61 17.31
CA LYS A 23 5.34 14.10 16.40
C LYS A 23 5.57 15.56 15.99
N ASN A 24 6.22 16.36 16.85
CA ASN A 24 6.63 17.74 16.54
C ASN A 24 7.95 17.84 15.75
N THR A 25 8.80 16.81 15.79
CA THR A 25 10.08 16.76 15.04
C THR A 25 9.84 16.36 13.59
N LEU A 26 8.84 15.50 13.32
CA LEU A 26 8.43 15.11 11.97
C LEU A 26 7.83 16.26 11.14
N LYS A 27 7.18 17.23 11.79
CA LYS A 27 6.59 18.37 11.07
C LYS A 27 7.61 19.20 10.30
N ASN A 28 8.91 19.05 10.58
CA ASN A 28 10.03 19.63 9.85
C ASN A 28 11.33 18.84 10.11
N SER A 29 11.32 17.52 9.93
CA SER A 29 12.61 16.81 9.84
C SER A 29 13.25 17.20 8.52
N GLU A 30 14.53 17.58 8.51
CA GLU A 30 15.31 17.96 7.32
C GLU A 30 15.06 16.98 6.15
N GLY A 31 14.12 17.35 5.28
CA GLY A 31 13.80 16.69 4.04
C GLY A 31 12.48 15.91 3.91
N ILE A 32 11.65 15.88 4.96
CA ILE A 32 10.35 15.19 4.92
C ILE A 32 9.26 16.12 5.48
N SER A 33 8.22 16.36 4.68
CA SER A 33 6.98 17.01 5.13
C SER A 33 5.92 15.95 5.35
N PHE A 34 5.28 15.97 6.52
CA PHE A 34 4.26 14.99 6.92
C PHE A 34 2.97 15.70 7.30
N ASP A 35 1.88 15.33 6.63
CA ASP A 35 0.52 15.76 6.95
C ASP A 35 -0.39 14.55 7.15
N GLU A 36 -1.19 14.57 8.23
CA GLU A 36 -2.15 13.52 8.53
C GLU A 36 -3.50 14.16 8.83
N ASN A 37 -4.49 13.80 8.04
CA ASN A 37 -5.86 14.28 8.16
C ASN A 37 -6.83 13.09 8.17
N ARG A 38 -8.00 13.28 8.77
CA ARG A 38 -9.07 12.28 8.78
C ARG A 38 -10.35 12.86 8.22
N GLU A 39 -10.86 12.25 7.16
CA GLU A 39 -12.15 12.61 6.56
C GLU A 39 -13.12 11.44 6.72
N GLY A 40 -14.02 11.55 7.71
CA GLY A 40 -14.91 10.46 8.09
C GLY A 40 -14.14 9.24 8.61
N ALA A 41 -14.35 8.09 7.98
CA ALA A 41 -13.64 6.85 8.31
C ALA A 41 -12.22 6.78 7.72
N VAL A 42 -11.94 7.56 6.66
CA VAL A 42 -10.69 7.51 5.90
C VAL A 42 -9.60 8.35 6.58
N LEU A 43 -8.49 7.68 6.93
CA LEU A 43 -7.25 8.32 7.34
C LEU A 43 -6.41 8.63 6.09
N ILE A 44 -6.04 9.89 5.94
CA ILE A 44 -5.23 10.41 4.83
C ILE A 44 -3.86 10.75 5.40
N THR A 45 -2.83 10.09 4.91
CA THR A 45 -1.43 10.40 5.24
C THR A 45 -0.75 10.92 3.97
N SER A 46 -0.30 12.17 3.97
CA SER A 46 0.44 12.78 2.86
C SER A 46 1.89 13.01 3.28
N ILE A 47 2.82 12.50 2.51
CA ILE A 47 4.25 12.60 2.77
C ILE A 47 4.91 13.18 1.52
N GLU A 48 5.68 14.25 1.70
CA GLU A 48 6.52 14.82 0.66
C GLU A 48 7.98 14.64 1.05
N VAL A 49 8.73 13.98 0.17
CA VAL A 49 10.13 13.64 0.35
C VAL A 49 10.95 14.50 -0.60
N ASN A 50 11.94 15.23 -0.09
CA ASN A 50 12.90 15.96 -0.93
C ASN A 50 14.20 15.14 -1.11
N GLU A 51 15.22 15.72 -1.75
CA GLU A 51 16.51 15.05 -2.00
C GLU A 51 17.28 14.64 -0.73
N GLU A 52 17.10 15.37 0.38
CA GLU A 52 17.69 15.00 1.67
C GLU A 52 16.90 13.87 2.33
N GLY A 53 15.58 13.92 2.23
CA GLY A 53 14.67 12.86 2.69
C GLY A 53 14.92 11.56 1.94
N GLU A 54 15.23 11.61 0.64
CA GLU A 54 15.54 10.44 -0.17
C GLU A 54 16.80 9.71 0.31
N LYS A 55 17.84 10.44 0.69
CA LYS A 55 19.08 9.86 1.22
C LYS A 55 18.90 9.22 2.59
N LYS A 56 17.98 9.74 3.40
CA LYS A 56 17.66 9.20 4.73
C LYS A 56 16.75 7.98 4.59
N LEU A 57 15.57 8.17 4.00
CA LEU A 57 14.52 7.15 3.88
C LEU A 57 14.84 6.01 2.90
N GLY A 58 15.78 6.22 1.97
CA GLY A 58 16.02 5.30 0.86
C GLY A 58 14.82 5.17 -0.09
N LYS A 59 13.98 6.21 -0.14
CA LYS A 59 12.74 6.29 -0.94
C LYS A 59 12.78 7.56 -1.77
N LYS A 60 12.39 7.47 -3.03
CA LYS A 60 12.59 8.55 -4.01
C LYS A 60 11.93 9.85 -3.59
N LYS A 61 12.51 10.98 -4.02
CA LYS A 61 11.90 12.29 -3.83
C LYS A 61 10.55 12.38 -4.55
N GLY A 62 9.59 13.01 -3.91
CA GLY A 62 8.26 13.28 -4.45
C GLY A 62 7.16 13.12 -3.41
N LYS A 63 5.93 12.98 -3.88
CA LYS A 63 4.71 12.96 -3.08
C LYS A 63 4.19 11.53 -2.96
N TYR A 64 3.79 11.17 -1.75
CA TYR A 64 3.17 9.90 -1.40
C TYR A 64 1.90 10.19 -0.61
N ILE A 65 0.79 9.59 -1.03
CA ILE A 65 -0.50 9.75 -0.37
C ILE A 65 -1.03 8.35 -0.05
N THR A 66 -1.22 8.07 1.23
CA THR A 66 -1.78 6.81 1.71
C THR A 66 -3.18 7.08 2.26
N LEU A 67 -4.18 6.43 1.66
CA LEU A 67 -5.57 6.44 2.10
C LEU A 67 -5.85 5.13 2.83
N THR A 68 -6.21 5.17 4.10
CA THR A 68 -6.52 3.96 4.89
C THR A 68 -7.90 4.06 5.47
N ASP A 69 -8.75 3.07 5.20
CA ASP A 69 -10.07 2.95 5.80
C ASP A 69 -10.24 1.55 6.39
N LEU A 70 -10.19 1.47 7.72
CA LEU A 70 -10.26 0.20 8.43
C LEU A 70 -11.68 -0.42 8.44
N THR A 71 -12.69 0.35 8.04
CA THR A 71 -14.11 -0.03 8.06
C THR A 71 -14.59 -0.66 6.76
N VAL A 72 -13.78 -0.59 5.68
CA VAL A 72 -14.11 -1.20 4.38
C VAL A 72 -14.26 -2.71 4.54
N SER A 73 -15.28 -3.25 3.88
CA SER A 73 -15.65 -4.66 3.88
C SER A 73 -15.91 -5.14 2.45
N PRO A 74 -15.39 -6.32 2.05
CA PRO A 74 -15.62 -6.86 0.71
C PRO A 74 -17.07 -7.35 0.53
N ASP A 75 -17.82 -7.51 1.63
CA ASP A 75 -19.22 -7.92 1.60
C ASP A 75 -20.18 -6.76 1.30
N GLU A 76 -19.69 -5.52 1.42
CA GLU A 76 -20.49 -4.30 1.32
C GLU A 76 -19.87 -3.35 0.29
N GLU A 77 -20.36 -3.38 -0.95
CA GLU A 77 -19.89 -2.51 -2.04
C GLU A 77 -19.92 -1.01 -1.65
N ASP A 78 -20.97 -0.60 -0.93
CA ASP A 78 -21.14 0.78 -0.48
C ASP A 78 -20.05 1.24 0.51
N SER A 79 -19.36 0.30 1.18
CA SER A 79 -18.28 0.62 2.11
C SER A 79 -17.06 1.26 1.43
N PHE A 80 -16.92 1.11 0.11
CA PHE A 80 -15.82 1.66 -0.68
C PHE A 80 -16.06 3.11 -1.14
N LYS A 81 -17.30 3.60 -1.12
CA LYS A 81 -17.67 4.95 -1.59
C LYS A 81 -16.91 6.09 -0.87
N PRO A 82 -16.70 6.05 0.47
CA PRO A 82 -15.94 7.08 1.16
C PRO A 82 -14.50 7.18 0.65
N ILE A 83 -13.79 6.05 0.54
CA ILE A 83 -12.39 6.03 0.10
C ILE A 83 -12.28 6.37 -1.40
N GLU A 84 -13.24 5.98 -2.24
CA GLU A 84 -13.32 6.37 -3.65
C GLU A 84 -13.41 7.89 -3.82
N LYS A 85 -14.28 8.56 -3.04
CA LYS A 85 -14.42 10.01 -3.09
C LYS A 85 -13.11 10.73 -2.77
N ILE A 86 -12.43 10.29 -1.70
CA ILE A 86 -11.14 10.84 -1.29
C ILE A 86 -10.06 10.52 -2.33
N PHE A 87 -10.07 9.32 -2.90
CA PHE A 87 -9.17 8.93 -3.99
C PHE A 87 -9.26 9.88 -5.17
N ILE A 88 -10.47 10.19 -5.66
CA ILE A 88 -10.68 11.15 -6.77
C ILE A 88 -10.14 12.55 -6.39
N GLN A 89 -10.43 13.00 -5.17
CA GLN A 89 -9.95 14.31 -4.69
C GLN A 89 -8.41 14.37 -4.66
N LYS A 90 -7.75 13.32 -4.15
CA LYS A 90 -6.29 13.27 -4.06
C LYS A 90 -5.62 13.06 -5.41
N LEU A 91 -6.27 12.37 -6.35
CA LEU A 91 -5.83 12.30 -7.74
C LEU A 91 -5.89 13.68 -8.42
N LYS A 92 -6.96 14.46 -8.17
CA LYS A 92 -7.04 15.87 -8.65
C LYS A 92 -5.92 16.73 -8.07
N GLU A 93 -5.69 16.64 -6.76
CA GLU A 93 -4.64 17.38 -6.06
C GLU A 93 -3.24 17.01 -6.57
N MET A 94 -2.96 15.72 -6.77
CA MET A 94 -1.65 15.25 -7.26
C MET A 94 -1.34 15.73 -8.68
N HIS A 95 -2.36 15.95 -9.50
CA HIS A 95 -2.23 16.38 -10.90
C HIS A 95 -2.62 17.84 -11.12
N GLN A 96 -2.76 18.65 -10.07
CA GLN A 96 -3.19 20.04 -10.20
C GLN A 96 -2.18 20.89 -11.00
N ASP A 97 -0.90 20.56 -10.88
CA ASP A 97 0.22 21.25 -11.53
C ASP A 97 0.51 20.72 -12.94
N LEU A 98 -0.17 19.64 -13.36
CA LEU A 98 -0.08 19.11 -14.72
C LEU A 98 -1.02 19.88 -15.65
N ASN A 99 -0.44 20.52 -16.66
CA ASN A 99 -1.16 21.22 -17.73
C ASN A 99 -1.75 20.22 -18.74
N LEU A 100 -2.70 19.41 -18.29
CA LEU A 100 -3.45 18.48 -19.15
C LEU A 100 -4.57 19.23 -19.88
N SER A 101 -4.57 19.15 -21.20
CA SER A 101 -5.59 19.71 -22.09
C SER A 101 -6.34 18.60 -22.82
N LYS A 102 -7.38 18.94 -23.60
CA LYS A 102 -8.11 17.96 -24.43
C LYS A 102 -7.22 17.23 -25.45
N ASP A 103 -6.11 17.84 -25.85
CA ASP A 103 -5.15 17.25 -26.77
C ASP A 103 -4.10 16.36 -26.08
N SER A 104 -4.07 16.37 -24.74
CA SER A 104 -3.14 15.57 -23.97
C SER A 104 -3.41 14.08 -24.13
N ARG A 105 -2.35 13.30 -23.88
CA ARG A 105 -2.29 11.86 -24.06
C ARG A 105 -1.99 11.20 -22.72
N ILE A 106 -2.87 10.33 -22.25
CA ILE A 106 -2.67 9.58 -21.02
C ILE A 106 -2.46 8.11 -21.38
N LEU A 107 -1.40 7.51 -20.83
CA LEU A 107 -1.15 6.08 -20.90
C LEU A 107 -1.46 5.45 -19.54
N ILE A 108 -2.42 4.53 -19.49
CA ILE A 108 -2.78 3.78 -18.29
C ILE A 108 -2.24 2.36 -18.41
N ILE A 109 -1.40 1.94 -17.46
CA ILE A 109 -0.77 0.63 -17.42
C ILE A 109 -1.30 -0.15 -16.22
N GLY A 110 -1.92 -1.30 -16.46
CA GLY A 110 -2.33 -2.24 -15.42
C GLY A 110 -1.29 -3.34 -15.21
N LEU A 111 -0.48 -3.22 -14.16
CA LEU A 111 0.53 -4.20 -13.79
C LEU A 111 -0.08 -5.37 -13.00
N GLY A 112 0.53 -6.53 -13.17
CA GLY A 112 0.21 -7.73 -12.41
C GLY A 112 -0.12 -8.92 -13.29
N ASN A 113 -0.34 -10.06 -12.65
CA ASN A 113 -0.70 -11.30 -13.32
C ASN A 113 -2.18 -11.61 -13.14
N ALA A 114 -2.95 -11.55 -14.22
CA ALA A 114 -4.39 -11.88 -14.21
C ALA A 114 -4.69 -13.32 -13.74
N THR A 115 -3.71 -14.25 -13.76
CA THR A 115 -3.91 -15.62 -13.27
C THR A 115 -3.70 -15.78 -11.76
N ILE A 116 -3.18 -14.76 -11.08
CA ILE A 116 -2.96 -14.75 -9.62
C ILE A 116 -3.92 -13.71 -9.04
N THR A 117 -4.99 -14.16 -8.39
CA THR A 117 -6.07 -13.28 -7.92
C THR A 117 -5.59 -12.02 -7.19
N PRO A 118 -4.77 -12.09 -6.11
CA PRO A 118 -4.35 -10.89 -5.40
C PRO A 118 -3.43 -9.97 -6.22
N ASP A 119 -2.90 -10.44 -7.35
CA ASP A 119 -2.04 -9.68 -8.27
C ASP A 119 -2.81 -9.19 -9.52
N ALA A 120 -4.12 -9.43 -9.60
CA ALA A 120 -4.92 -9.16 -10.79
C ALA A 120 -5.54 -7.75 -10.82
N ILE A 121 -5.30 -6.90 -9.81
CA ILE A 121 -5.91 -5.55 -9.71
C ILE A 121 -5.64 -4.71 -10.96
N GLY A 122 -4.39 -4.61 -11.41
CA GLY A 122 -4.04 -3.82 -12.59
C GLY A 122 -4.76 -4.30 -13.85
N PRO A 123 -4.60 -5.57 -14.27
CA PRO A 123 -5.33 -6.14 -15.40
C PRO A 123 -6.85 -5.96 -15.30
N LYS A 124 -7.43 -6.16 -14.11
CA LYS A 124 -8.88 -6.06 -13.90
C LYS A 124 -9.36 -4.62 -13.99
N ALA A 125 -8.61 -3.65 -13.47
CA ALA A 125 -8.92 -2.23 -13.60
C ALA A 125 -8.88 -1.77 -15.07
N ILE A 126 -7.94 -2.29 -15.86
CA ILE A 126 -7.89 -2.02 -17.31
C ILE A 126 -9.11 -2.60 -18.04
N GLU A 127 -9.55 -3.81 -17.67
CA GLU A 127 -10.78 -4.41 -18.23
C GLU A 127 -11.99 -3.50 -18.00
N TYR A 128 -12.16 -2.99 -16.77
CA TYR A 128 -13.22 -2.03 -16.44
C TYR A 128 -13.11 -0.73 -17.24
N LEU A 129 -11.90 -0.15 -17.32
CA LEU A 129 -11.66 1.08 -18.07
C LEU A 129 -11.94 0.94 -19.57
N GLN A 130 -11.74 -0.25 -20.15
CA GLN A 130 -12.07 -0.51 -21.57
C GLN A 130 -13.58 -0.44 -21.83
N GLY A 131 -14.41 -0.83 -20.86
CA GLY A 131 -15.87 -0.71 -20.93
C GLY A 131 -16.41 0.68 -20.61
N SER A 132 -15.56 1.60 -20.13
CA SER A 132 -15.94 2.94 -19.69
C SER A 132 -16.24 3.92 -20.84
N SER A 133 -16.71 5.13 -20.51
CA SER A 133 -16.95 6.18 -21.50
C SER A 133 -15.67 6.71 -22.16
N LEU A 134 -14.49 6.42 -21.59
CA LEU A 134 -13.19 6.85 -22.12
C LEU A 134 -12.88 6.25 -23.50
N THR A 135 -13.44 5.08 -23.82
CA THR A 135 -13.23 4.44 -25.13
C THR A 135 -14.20 4.92 -26.20
N GLN A 136 -15.32 5.55 -25.80
CA GLN A 136 -16.41 5.94 -26.69
C GLN A 136 -16.36 7.40 -27.12
N ASN A 137 -15.63 8.27 -26.39
CA ASN A 137 -15.74 9.72 -26.55
C ASN A 137 -14.49 10.36 -27.15
N THR A 138 -14.57 10.75 -28.42
CA THR A 138 -13.44 11.30 -29.21
C THR A 138 -13.11 12.77 -28.92
N GLU A 139 -13.92 13.49 -28.15
CA GLU A 139 -13.71 14.92 -27.84
C GLU A 139 -12.93 15.17 -26.52
N LYS A 140 -12.44 14.10 -25.89
CA LYS A 140 -11.73 14.14 -24.60
C LYS A 140 -10.25 13.85 -24.77
N ILE A 141 -9.51 14.03 -23.68
CA ILE A 141 -8.12 13.58 -23.50
C ILE A 141 -7.96 12.18 -24.10
N LYS A 142 -6.94 11.98 -24.94
CA LYS A 142 -6.71 10.69 -25.57
C LYS A 142 -6.16 9.74 -24.54
N VAL A 143 -6.77 8.57 -24.39
CA VAL A 143 -6.36 7.56 -23.42
C VAL A 143 -5.97 6.28 -24.15
N VAL A 144 -4.77 5.77 -23.87
CA VAL A 144 -4.36 4.40 -24.24
C VAL A 144 -4.23 3.60 -22.96
N MET A 145 -4.78 2.40 -22.97
CA MET A 145 -4.82 1.51 -21.80
C MET A 145 -4.16 0.19 -22.18
N TYR A 146 -3.29 -0.34 -21.33
CA TYR A 146 -2.61 -1.60 -21.59
C TYR A 146 -2.34 -2.38 -20.31
N ALA A 147 -2.69 -3.66 -20.32
CA ALA A 147 -2.33 -4.62 -19.27
C ALA A 147 -1.26 -5.57 -19.83
N PRO A 148 0.04 -5.30 -19.58
CA PRO A 148 1.12 -6.19 -20.00
C PRO A 148 1.02 -7.54 -19.28
N GLY A 149 1.28 -8.63 -20.01
CA GLY A 149 1.49 -9.93 -19.40
C GLY A 149 2.79 -9.97 -18.59
N VAL A 150 2.93 -10.99 -17.74
CA VAL A 150 4.17 -11.19 -16.97
C VAL A 150 5.25 -11.83 -17.84
N THR A 151 6.52 -11.67 -17.46
CA THR A 151 7.68 -12.20 -18.20
C THR A 151 7.58 -13.70 -18.49
N GLY A 152 7.02 -14.49 -17.56
CA GLY A 152 6.82 -15.92 -17.77
C GLY A 152 5.82 -16.28 -18.88
N GLN A 153 4.95 -15.35 -19.28
CA GLN A 153 3.97 -15.52 -20.36
C GLN A 153 4.49 -14.99 -21.70
N THR A 154 5.19 -13.86 -21.68
CA THR A 154 5.51 -13.10 -22.90
C THR A 154 6.98 -13.16 -23.30
N GLY A 155 7.88 -13.52 -22.38
CA GLY A 155 9.33 -13.43 -22.55
C GLY A 155 9.89 -12.00 -22.48
N PHE A 156 9.04 -10.98 -22.38
CA PHE A 156 9.42 -9.57 -22.25
C PHE A 156 9.18 -9.08 -20.82
N GLU A 157 9.98 -8.11 -20.36
CA GLU A 157 9.68 -7.43 -19.12
C GLU A 157 8.56 -6.43 -19.32
N THR A 158 7.76 -6.22 -18.27
CA THR A 158 6.66 -5.25 -18.29
C THR A 158 7.15 -3.84 -18.69
N SER A 159 8.33 -3.44 -18.23
CA SER A 159 8.98 -2.18 -18.60
C SER A 159 9.25 -2.06 -20.10
N ASP A 160 9.57 -3.16 -20.79
CA ASP A 160 9.89 -3.11 -22.22
C ASP A 160 8.62 -2.75 -23.03
N PHE A 161 7.45 -3.24 -22.60
CA PHE A 161 6.16 -2.84 -23.17
C PHE A 161 5.86 -1.37 -22.90
N VAL A 162 6.05 -0.91 -21.66
CA VAL A 162 5.81 0.48 -21.28
C VAL A 162 6.72 1.42 -22.09
N GLU A 163 8.00 1.05 -22.27
CA GLU A 163 8.96 1.79 -23.08
C GLU A 163 8.53 1.85 -24.55
N ALA A 164 8.14 0.72 -25.13
CA ALA A 164 7.71 0.65 -26.52
C ALA A 164 6.47 1.53 -26.77
N ILE A 165 5.47 1.43 -25.90
CA ILE A 165 4.23 2.22 -26.00
C ILE A 165 4.53 3.69 -25.75
N SER A 166 5.33 4.03 -24.74
CA SER A 166 5.70 5.42 -24.43
C SER A 166 6.41 6.09 -25.60
N LYS A 167 7.37 5.41 -26.25
CA LYS A 167 8.06 5.93 -27.44
C LYS A 167 7.13 6.15 -28.64
N ALA A 168 6.19 5.24 -28.86
CA ALA A 168 5.26 5.31 -29.99
C ALA A 168 4.15 6.36 -29.75
N TYR A 169 3.56 6.35 -28.57
CA TYR A 169 2.39 7.14 -28.23
C TYR A 169 2.73 8.55 -27.74
N LYS A 170 3.89 8.73 -27.10
CA LYS A 170 4.36 9.98 -26.47
C LYS A 170 3.30 10.55 -25.51
N PRO A 171 3.00 9.85 -24.39
CA PRO A 171 2.05 10.33 -23.41
C PRO A 171 2.58 11.58 -22.69
N ASP A 172 1.66 12.42 -22.22
CA ASP A 172 1.93 13.54 -21.30
C ASP A 172 1.85 13.10 -19.84
N LEU A 173 1.24 11.95 -19.57
CA LEU A 173 1.15 11.34 -18.24
C LEU A 173 1.04 9.81 -18.37
N ILE A 174 1.76 9.08 -17.53
CA ILE A 174 1.62 7.64 -17.35
C ILE A 174 0.98 7.38 -15.98
N ILE A 175 -0.14 6.65 -15.95
CA ILE A 175 -0.75 6.15 -14.71
C ILE A 175 -0.50 4.64 -14.64
N VAL A 176 0.02 4.18 -13.52
CA VAL A 176 0.34 2.77 -13.28
C VAL A 176 -0.54 2.26 -12.15
N LEU A 177 -1.22 1.14 -12.37
CA LEU A 177 -2.07 0.45 -11.39
C LEU A 177 -1.40 -0.88 -11.03
N ASP A 178 -1.09 -1.10 -9.75
CA ASP A 178 -0.37 -2.29 -9.30
C ASP A 178 -0.94 -2.88 -7.99
N ALA A 179 -0.73 -4.17 -7.79
CA ALA A 179 -0.93 -4.79 -6.49
C ALA A 179 0.37 -4.66 -5.66
N LEU A 180 0.24 -4.25 -4.41
CA LEU A 180 1.38 -4.02 -3.50
C LEU A 180 1.46 -5.10 -2.42
N ALA A 181 2.61 -5.18 -1.76
CA ALA A 181 2.76 -5.93 -0.51
C ALA A 181 2.77 -4.99 0.71
N ALA A 182 1.96 -5.33 1.72
CA ALA A 182 1.96 -4.68 3.03
C ALA A 182 2.94 -5.36 4.00
N ARG A 183 3.46 -4.59 4.95
CA ARG A 183 4.18 -5.06 6.14
C ARG A 183 3.32 -5.05 7.41
N ASN A 184 2.11 -4.52 7.36
CA ASN A 184 1.18 -4.55 8.47
C ASN A 184 -0.11 -5.26 8.05
N SER A 185 -0.41 -6.36 8.75
CA SER A 185 -1.62 -7.15 8.51
C SER A 185 -2.93 -6.36 8.72
N GLU A 186 -2.95 -5.33 9.57
CA GLU A 186 -4.14 -4.48 9.79
C GLU A 186 -4.53 -3.64 8.55
N ARG A 187 -3.60 -3.44 7.60
CA ARG A 187 -3.76 -2.59 6.40
C ARG A 187 -3.99 -3.37 5.11
N LEU A 188 -3.87 -4.70 5.18
CA LEU A 188 -4.11 -5.60 4.07
C LEU A 188 -5.52 -5.37 3.48
N CYS A 189 -5.59 -5.09 2.19
CA CYS A 189 -6.81 -4.75 1.45
C CYS A 189 -7.58 -3.53 1.98
N LYS A 190 -6.99 -2.65 2.80
CA LYS A 190 -7.70 -1.52 3.42
C LYS A 190 -7.04 -0.17 3.15
N THR A 191 -6.09 -0.17 2.23
CA THR A 191 -5.24 0.97 1.93
C THR A 191 -5.10 1.15 0.42
N ILE A 192 -5.11 2.40 -0.03
CA ILE A 192 -4.70 2.81 -1.38
C ILE A 192 -3.50 3.74 -1.23
N GLN A 193 -2.42 3.47 -1.94
CA GLN A 193 -1.26 4.36 -2.01
C GLN A 193 -1.17 5.00 -3.40
N LEU A 194 -0.96 6.30 -3.45
CA LEU A 194 -0.66 7.06 -4.65
C LEU A 194 0.73 7.68 -4.52
N THR A 195 1.52 7.67 -5.59
CA THR A 195 2.80 8.37 -5.64
C THR A 195 3.13 8.87 -7.03
N ASN A 196 3.82 10.02 -7.12
CA ASN A 196 4.38 10.53 -8.38
C ASN A 196 5.84 10.12 -8.62
N THR A 197 6.42 9.33 -7.72
CA THR A 197 7.84 8.92 -7.80
C THR A 197 8.08 7.76 -8.75
N GLY A 198 7.01 7.10 -9.19
CA GLY A 198 7.06 5.87 -9.95
C GLY A 198 6.90 4.62 -9.08
N ILE A 199 7.19 3.46 -9.67
CA ILE A 199 7.07 2.16 -9.03
C ILE A 199 8.12 1.17 -9.53
N HIS A 200 8.55 0.27 -8.65
CA HIS A 200 9.34 -0.91 -9.02
C HIS A 200 8.42 -2.13 -9.04
N PRO A 201 8.00 -2.63 -10.21
CA PRO A 201 7.02 -3.71 -10.26
C PRO A 201 7.51 -4.96 -9.53
N GLY A 202 6.73 -5.43 -8.55
CA GLY A 202 7.04 -6.62 -7.76
C GLY A 202 8.12 -6.45 -6.68
N SER A 203 8.49 -5.22 -6.30
CA SER A 203 9.47 -4.98 -5.22
C SER A 203 9.07 -5.59 -3.88
N GLY A 204 7.80 -5.48 -3.51
CA GLY A 204 7.25 -6.04 -2.29
C GLY A 204 7.26 -7.56 -2.21
N VAL A 205 7.20 -8.24 -3.37
CA VAL A 205 7.21 -9.71 -3.44
C VAL A 205 8.58 -10.32 -3.73
N GLY A 206 9.62 -9.50 -3.77
CA GLY A 206 10.99 -9.98 -3.90
C GLY A 206 11.67 -9.69 -5.25
N ASN A 207 10.91 -9.27 -6.25
CA ASN A 207 11.40 -9.04 -7.61
C ASN A 207 11.93 -7.60 -7.78
N GLN A 208 13.10 -7.45 -8.37
CA GLN A 208 13.61 -6.13 -8.77
C GLN A 208 13.49 -6.00 -10.28
N ARG A 209 12.31 -5.61 -10.76
CA ARG A 209 12.09 -5.27 -12.17
C ARG A 209 12.53 -3.84 -12.43
N LYS A 210 12.77 -3.52 -13.70
CA LYS A 210 13.07 -2.15 -14.13
C LYS A 210 11.95 -1.21 -13.68
N GLU A 211 12.39 -0.05 -13.21
CA GLU A 211 11.54 0.98 -12.65
C GLU A 211 10.63 1.60 -13.70
N ILE A 212 9.44 2.02 -13.26
CA ILE A 212 8.57 2.90 -14.03
C ILE A 212 8.44 4.24 -13.33
N SER A 213 9.16 5.24 -13.82
CA SER A 213 9.19 6.59 -13.25
C SER A 213 9.48 7.66 -14.30
N GLU A 214 9.31 8.92 -13.89
CA GLU A 214 9.62 10.08 -14.72
C GLU A 214 11.10 10.13 -15.12
N GLU A 215 12.01 9.67 -14.26
CA GLU A 215 13.45 9.61 -14.55
C GLU A 215 13.76 8.66 -15.72
N VAL A 216 13.02 7.57 -15.84
CA VAL A 216 13.24 6.55 -16.89
C VAL A 216 12.60 6.97 -18.22
N TYR A 217 11.39 7.54 -18.18
CA TYR A 217 10.61 7.79 -19.39
C TYR A 217 10.57 9.26 -19.82
N GLY A 218 11.03 10.20 -18.98
CA GLY A 218 10.95 11.64 -19.24
C GLY A 218 9.51 12.18 -19.30
N VAL A 219 8.55 11.43 -18.73
CA VAL A 219 7.12 11.74 -18.70
C VAL A 219 6.64 11.59 -17.25
N PRO A 220 5.82 12.52 -16.72
CA PRO A 220 5.24 12.36 -15.38
C PRO A 220 4.60 10.99 -15.21
N VAL A 221 4.92 10.33 -14.09
CA VAL A 221 4.36 9.02 -13.73
C VAL A 221 3.57 9.14 -12.43
N THR A 222 2.40 8.52 -12.37
CA THR A 222 1.66 8.33 -11.12
C THR A 222 1.38 6.85 -10.91
N ALA A 223 1.97 6.28 -9.87
CA ALA A 223 1.71 4.91 -9.47
C ALA A 223 0.64 4.88 -8.38
N ILE A 224 -0.32 3.99 -8.55
CA ILE A 224 -1.43 3.75 -7.65
C ILE A 224 -1.41 2.27 -7.30
N GLY A 225 -1.31 1.98 -6.02
CA GLY A 225 -1.12 0.62 -5.55
C GLY A 225 -2.00 0.26 -4.36
N ILE A 226 -2.42 -1.00 -4.33
CA ILE A 226 -3.31 -1.54 -3.31
C ILE A 226 -2.63 -2.74 -2.65
N PRO A 227 -2.38 -2.72 -1.34
CA PRO A 227 -1.72 -3.84 -0.66
C PRO A 227 -2.65 -5.05 -0.58
N MET A 228 -2.39 -6.08 -1.39
CA MET A 228 -3.24 -7.27 -1.50
C MET A 228 -2.66 -8.51 -0.86
N VAL A 229 -1.37 -8.45 -0.51
CA VAL A 229 -0.66 -9.53 0.15
C VAL A 229 0.17 -9.01 1.31
N VAL A 230 0.39 -9.87 2.29
CA VAL A 230 1.38 -9.71 3.35
C VAL A 230 2.33 -10.90 3.33
N ASP A 231 3.60 -10.67 3.65
CA ASP A 231 4.58 -11.76 3.77
C ASP A 231 4.24 -12.67 4.97
N GLY A 232 4.36 -13.99 4.78
CA GLY A 232 4.02 -14.98 5.80
C GLY A 232 4.72 -14.75 7.14
N PRO A 233 6.07 -14.59 7.18
CA PRO A 233 6.81 -14.26 8.40
C PRO A 233 6.35 -12.97 9.08
N VAL A 234 5.96 -11.96 8.31
CA VAL A 234 5.39 -10.71 8.86
C VAL A 234 4.08 -11.01 9.58
N LEU A 235 3.18 -11.78 8.95
CA LEU A 235 1.92 -12.18 9.58
C LEU A 235 2.13 -13.01 10.85
N TYR A 236 3.08 -13.94 10.84
CA TYR A 236 3.40 -14.75 12.02
C TYR A 236 3.92 -13.90 13.18
N ALA A 237 4.81 -12.95 12.88
CA ALA A 237 5.33 -12.03 13.87
C ALA A 237 4.24 -11.15 14.47
N ASP A 238 3.38 -10.56 13.63
CA ASP A 238 2.25 -9.72 14.06
C ASP A 238 1.28 -10.54 14.95
N ALA A 239 0.95 -11.76 14.55
CA ALA A 239 0.06 -12.64 15.32
C ALA A 239 0.67 -13.03 16.69
N MET A 240 1.96 -13.35 16.73
CA MET A 240 2.66 -13.68 17.98
C MET A 240 2.76 -12.48 18.91
N GLU A 241 2.95 -11.29 18.36
CA GLU A 241 2.95 -10.04 19.13
C GLU A 241 1.59 -9.78 19.78
N GLN A 242 0.48 -10.03 19.07
CA GLN A 242 -0.87 -9.95 19.64
C GLN A 242 -1.10 -10.97 20.76
N VAL A 243 -0.64 -12.20 20.59
CA VAL A 243 -0.73 -13.25 21.63
C VAL A 243 0.06 -12.85 22.87
N ILE A 244 1.30 -12.38 22.70
CA ILE A 244 2.17 -11.89 23.78
C ILE A 244 1.48 -10.76 24.54
N HIS A 245 0.95 -9.76 23.82
CA HIS A 245 0.26 -8.62 24.41
C HIS A 245 -0.98 -9.05 25.20
N TYR A 246 -1.78 -9.95 24.65
CA TYR A 246 -2.95 -10.50 25.32
C TYR A 246 -2.58 -11.24 26.62
N ILE A 247 -1.59 -12.14 26.59
CA ILE A 247 -1.19 -12.90 27.78
C ILE A 247 -0.61 -11.95 28.84
N ALA A 248 0.25 -11.01 28.45
CA ALA A 248 0.82 -10.03 29.38
C ALA A 248 -0.27 -9.17 30.03
N SER A 249 -1.26 -8.71 29.24
CA SER A 249 -2.42 -7.98 29.76
C SER A 249 -3.20 -8.79 30.82
N LYS A 250 -3.36 -10.10 30.61
CA LYS A 250 -4.08 -10.99 31.54
C LYS A 250 -3.29 -11.29 32.81
N VAL A 251 -1.96 -11.39 32.73
CA VAL A 251 -1.12 -11.59 33.92
C VAL A 251 -1.09 -10.32 34.76
N GLU A 252 -0.97 -9.13 34.15
CA GLU A 252 -1.08 -7.85 34.87
C GLU A 252 -2.47 -7.66 35.49
N GLU A 253 -3.55 -7.98 34.76
CA GLU A 253 -4.92 -7.88 35.28
C GLU A 253 -5.12 -8.74 36.52
N LYS A 254 -4.57 -9.97 36.57
CA LYS A 254 -4.63 -10.85 37.76
C LYS A 254 -3.96 -10.26 39.01
N GLY A 255 -3.02 -9.33 38.86
CA GLY A 255 -2.39 -8.61 39.97
C GLY A 255 -3.21 -7.41 40.48
N SER A 256 -4.31 -7.05 39.83
CA SER A 256 -5.10 -5.84 40.14
C SER A 256 -6.38 -6.15 40.96
N PRO A 257 -6.74 -5.33 41.97
CA PRO A 257 -7.97 -5.50 42.76
C PRO A 257 -9.26 -5.41 41.93
N SER A 258 -9.20 -4.81 40.74
CA SER A 258 -10.30 -4.65 39.78
C SER A 258 -10.67 -5.92 39.01
N ALA A 259 -9.82 -6.97 39.04
CA ALA A 259 -10.07 -8.22 38.31
C ALA A 259 -11.33 -8.96 38.77
N ALA A 260 -11.75 -8.77 40.03
CA ALA A 260 -12.96 -9.36 40.58
C ALA A 260 -14.27 -8.79 39.99
N LEU A 261 -14.20 -7.66 39.27
CA LEU A 261 -15.36 -6.94 38.71
C LEU A 261 -15.46 -7.04 37.17
N ALA A 262 -14.52 -7.72 36.50
CA ALA A 262 -14.53 -7.86 35.05
C ALA A 262 -15.49 -8.99 34.61
N VAL A 263 -16.73 -8.64 34.27
CA VAL A 263 -17.80 -9.59 33.89
C VAL A 263 -17.81 -9.92 32.39
N THR A 264 -16.80 -9.50 31.62
CA THR A 264 -16.77 -9.76 30.17
C THR A 264 -15.34 -9.99 29.70
N PRO A 265 -15.08 -10.98 28.82
CA PRO A 265 -13.82 -11.06 28.09
C PRO A 265 -13.82 -9.98 27.00
N MET A 266 -13.91 -8.73 27.42
CA MET A 266 -13.72 -7.60 26.53
C MET A 266 -12.22 -7.55 26.26
N VAL A 267 -11.85 -7.67 24.99
CA VAL A 267 -10.49 -7.46 24.49
C VAL A 267 -10.00 -6.17 25.12
N SER A 268 -9.05 -6.32 26.05
CA SER A 268 -8.53 -5.23 26.87
C SER A 268 -8.18 -4.08 25.94
N SER A 269 -8.69 -2.89 26.24
CA SER A 269 -8.34 -1.68 25.50
C SER A 269 -6.82 -1.65 25.36
N LYS A 270 -6.30 -1.46 24.12
CA LYS A 270 -4.87 -1.39 23.79
C LYS A 270 -4.19 -0.41 24.77
N LYS A 271 -3.73 -0.89 25.94
CA LYS A 271 -2.82 -0.15 26.80
C LYS A 271 -1.52 -0.09 26.01
N PRO A 272 -1.04 1.11 25.65
CA PRO A 272 0.12 1.25 24.77
C PRO A 272 1.42 0.77 25.41
N SER A 273 1.46 0.64 26.74
CA SER A 273 2.59 0.07 27.47
C SER A 273 2.11 -1.09 28.35
N ILE A 274 2.33 -2.31 27.88
CA ILE A 274 2.22 -3.53 28.69
C ILE A 274 3.63 -4.04 28.94
N ASP A 275 3.95 -4.37 30.19
CA ASP A 275 5.26 -4.89 30.53
C ASP A 275 5.39 -6.35 30.10
N LYS A 276 6.04 -6.55 28.95
CA LYS A 276 6.31 -7.88 28.39
C LYS A 276 7.30 -8.69 29.24
N SER A 277 8.06 -8.06 30.14
CA SER A 277 9.03 -8.76 30.98
C SER A 277 8.38 -9.78 31.92
N VAL A 278 7.11 -9.56 32.26
CA VAL A 278 6.27 -10.47 33.06
C VAL A 278 6.18 -11.87 32.43
N LEU A 279 6.34 -11.97 31.11
CA LEU A 279 6.27 -13.23 30.37
C LEU A 279 7.62 -13.92 30.16
N GLN A 280 8.75 -13.27 30.49
CA GLN A 280 10.09 -13.86 30.35
C GLN A 280 10.24 -15.20 31.10
N PRO A 281 9.72 -15.39 32.33
CA PRO A 281 9.83 -16.67 33.02
C PRO A 281 9.11 -17.83 32.33
N ILE A 282 8.11 -17.53 31.49
CA ILE A 282 7.25 -18.55 30.84
C ILE A 282 7.77 -18.88 29.44
N PHE A 283 8.14 -17.86 28.68
CA PHE A 283 8.45 -17.99 27.26
C PHE A 283 9.91 -17.71 26.92
N GLY A 284 10.68 -17.13 27.86
CA GLY A 284 12.08 -16.74 27.66
C GLY A 284 12.26 -15.29 27.18
N GLU A 285 13.51 -14.94 26.91
CA GLU A 285 13.95 -13.56 26.60
C GLU A 285 13.39 -13.02 25.27
N TRP A 286 13.07 -13.90 24.31
CA TRP A 286 12.58 -13.50 22.99
C TRP A 286 11.25 -12.74 23.02
N VAL A 287 10.47 -12.86 24.10
CA VAL A 287 9.21 -12.11 24.26
C VAL A 287 9.44 -10.60 24.36
N THR A 288 10.59 -10.20 24.90
CA THR A 288 11.01 -8.80 25.02
C THR A 288 11.72 -8.25 23.80
N TRP A 289 12.02 -9.09 22.79
CA TRP A 289 12.58 -8.61 21.53
C TRP A 289 11.64 -7.63 20.82
N SER A 290 12.24 -6.76 20.02
CA SER A 290 11.51 -5.88 19.11
C SER A 290 10.73 -6.69 18.07
N THR A 291 9.71 -6.07 17.47
CA THR A 291 8.92 -6.71 16.40
C THR A 291 9.82 -7.13 15.23
N ASP A 292 10.86 -6.35 14.92
CA ASP A 292 11.78 -6.63 13.80
C ASP A 292 12.71 -7.82 14.09
N GLU A 293 13.23 -7.94 15.31
CA GLU A 293 14.03 -9.11 15.72
C GLU A 293 13.18 -10.39 15.69
N LYS A 294 11.92 -10.31 16.12
CA LYS A 294 10.98 -11.44 16.02
C LYS A 294 10.69 -11.78 14.55
N ARG A 295 10.51 -10.79 13.68
CA ARG A 295 10.32 -11.00 12.24
C ARG A 295 11.53 -11.72 11.63
N GLN A 296 12.74 -11.26 11.92
CA GLN A 296 13.96 -11.91 11.46
C GLN A 296 14.03 -13.37 11.93
N LEU A 297 13.70 -13.64 13.19
CA LEU A 297 13.63 -15.02 13.71
C LEU A 297 12.62 -15.86 12.89
N PHE A 298 11.41 -15.35 12.66
CA PHE A 298 10.40 -16.09 11.92
C PHE A 298 10.80 -16.29 10.45
N GLU A 299 11.44 -15.31 9.82
CA GLU A 299 11.99 -15.46 8.48
C GLU A 299 13.04 -16.57 8.45
N GLU A 300 14.04 -16.57 9.35
CA GLU A 300 15.08 -17.61 9.39
C GLU A 300 14.50 -19.01 9.63
N VAL A 301 13.48 -19.12 10.49
CA VAL A 301 12.82 -20.40 10.82
C VAL A 301 11.95 -20.91 9.66
N PHE A 302 11.24 -20.02 8.95
CA PHE A 302 10.24 -20.41 7.96
C PHE A 302 10.74 -20.38 6.50
N VAL A 303 11.76 -19.60 6.17
CA VAL A 303 12.37 -19.52 4.82
C VAL A 303 12.90 -20.89 4.37
N GLY A 304 13.35 -21.74 5.29
CA GLY A 304 13.80 -23.10 4.99
C GLY A 304 12.70 -24.06 4.52
N LYS A 305 11.41 -23.72 4.69
CA LYS A 305 10.27 -24.61 4.36
C LYS A 305 9.39 -24.12 3.21
N ASN A 306 9.22 -22.80 3.05
CA ASN A 306 8.45 -22.19 1.96
C ASN A 306 9.08 -20.85 1.56
N PRO A 307 9.96 -20.80 0.55
CA PRO A 307 10.43 -19.53 0.03
C PRO A 307 9.24 -18.76 -0.59
N SER A 308 9.04 -17.52 -0.16
CA SER A 308 8.05 -16.57 -0.71
C SER A 308 6.57 -16.94 -0.48
N LEU A 309 6.20 -17.27 0.77
CA LEU A 309 4.79 -17.43 1.15
C LEU A 309 4.13 -16.06 1.34
N PHE A 310 3.14 -15.75 0.50
CA PHE A 310 2.26 -14.60 0.67
C PHE A 310 0.91 -15.03 1.21
N VAL A 311 0.33 -14.19 2.07
CA VAL A 311 -1.00 -14.41 2.66
C VAL A 311 -1.93 -13.30 2.21
N THR A 312 -3.15 -13.69 1.86
CA THR A 312 -4.24 -12.79 1.45
C THR A 312 -5.56 -13.32 2.03
N PRO A 313 -6.60 -12.48 2.22
CA PRO A 313 -7.91 -12.95 2.68
C PRO A 313 -8.52 -13.96 1.71
N LYS A 314 -9.41 -14.82 2.23
CA LYS A 314 -10.11 -15.82 1.41
C LYS A 314 -10.98 -15.16 0.33
N GLU A 315 -11.59 -14.02 0.64
CA GLU A 315 -12.44 -13.20 -0.25
C GLU A 315 -11.60 -12.25 -1.13
N THR A 316 -10.35 -12.60 -1.43
CA THR A 316 -9.46 -11.77 -2.24
C THR A 316 -10.04 -11.45 -3.62
N ASP A 317 -10.90 -12.29 -4.16
CA ASP A 317 -11.63 -12.08 -5.40
C ASP A 317 -12.58 -10.88 -5.31
N ALA A 318 -13.41 -10.81 -4.25
CA ALA A 318 -14.29 -9.68 -4.01
C ALA A 318 -13.50 -8.37 -3.81
N TRP A 319 -12.40 -8.43 -3.04
CA TRP A 319 -11.51 -7.28 -2.86
C TRP A 319 -10.94 -6.75 -4.19
N VAL A 320 -10.44 -7.64 -5.04
CA VAL A 320 -9.90 -7.28 -6.36
C VAL A 320 -10.98 -6.64 -7.23
N GLU A 321 -12.19 -7.20 -7.23
CA GLU A 321 -13.31 -6.69 -8.03
C GLU A 321 -13.69 -5.27 -7.62
N HIS A 322 -13.92 -5.05 -6.32
CA HIS A 322 -14.32 -3.74 -5.80
C HIS A 322 -13.23 -2.68 -6.01
N TYR A 323 -11.97 -3.04 -5.78
CA TYR A 323 -10.88 -2.10 -5.98
C TYR A 323 -10.58 -1.81 -7.44
N ALA A 324 -10.65 -2.81 -8.32
CA ALA A 324 -10.49 -2.60 -9.76
C ALA A 324 -11.59 -1.67 -10.30
N TYR A 325 -12.83 -1.86 -9.86
CA TYR A 325 -13.95 -1.00 -10.20
C TYR A 325 -13.76 0.43 -9.65
N LEU A 326 -13.40 0.56 -8.36
CA LEU A 326 -13.10 1.85 -7.72
C LEU A 326 -12.01 2.63 -8.46
N LEU A 327 -10.89 1.97 -8.77
CA LEU A 327 -9.78 2.60 -9.50
C LEU A 327 -10.22 3.04 -10.89
N SER A 328 -10.93 2.17 -11.61
CA SER A 328 -11.46 2.49 -12.94
C SER A 328 -12.38 3.72 -12.91
N ASN A 329 -13.41 3.69 -12.05
CA ASN A 329 -14.37 4.79 -11.91
C ASN A 329 -13.70 6.08 -11.46
N GLY A 330 -12.78 6.00 -10.50
CA GLY A 330 -12.09 7.17 -9.98
C GLY A 330 -11.21 7.83 -11.04
N ILE A 331 -10.52 7.04 -11.86
CA ILE A 331 -9.72 7.53 -12.99
C ILE A 331 -10.61 8.09 -14.09
N GLU A 332 -11.69 7.40 -14.46
CA GLU A 332 -12.67 7.92 -15.44
C GLU A 332 -13.26 9.25 -14.99
N SER A 333 -13.73 9.34 -13.74
CA SER A 333 -14.29 10.58 -13.17
C SER A 333 -13.26 11.72 -13.16
N TRP A 334 -12.01 11.42 -12.82
CA TRP A 334 -10.93 12.40 -12.86
C TRP A 334 -10.63 12.89 -14.28
N ILE A 335 -10.53 12.00 -15.28
CA ILE A 335 -10.27 12.37 -16.68
C ILE A 335 -11.46 13.16 -17.26
N THR A 336 -12.68 12.71 -17.00
CA THR A 336 -13.90 13.30 -17.60
C THR A 336 -14.29 14.64 -17.01
N THR A 337 -13.79 14.99 -15.83
CA THR A 337 -14.01 16.30 -15.19
C THR A 337 -12.96 17.36 -15.55
N ARG A 338 -12.01 17.04 -16.45
CA ARG A 338 -11.01 17.96 -17.02
C ARG A 338 -11.40 18.43 -18.42
#